data_AF-A0A0F3GZP7-F1
#
_entry.id   AF-A0A0F3GZP7-F1
#
_cell.length_a   1.000
_cell.length_b   1.000
_cell.length_c   1.000
_cell.angle_alpha   90.00
_cell.angle_beta   90.00
_cell.angle_gamma   90.00
#
_symmetry.space_group_name_H-M   'P 1'
#
loop_
_entity.id
_entity.type
_entity.pdbx_description
1 polymer ?
#
loop_
_entity_poly.entity_id
_entity_poly.type
_entity_poly.pdbx_seq_one_letter_code
_entity_poly.pdbx_strand_id
1 'polypeptide(L)'
;MIGITKGVSPEEVRQSGRHVLFVEGGGDNPFDPLVIANLFGGIENIEVKALGPSYSLRSVAESLYKHHPSYYFLIDRDHYDDSYIEHCWDSFPNPETSNLLIWRYREIENYFLDPVYLMNSRFISDNVDKDILEKDIRQLCQKRLYIDAANHVIVSIREELKQTWIETFSNPEEFVSRKKALSKLLSADEFNVFKGCVATKVDRDGITNRFANILQEMTGGTEGLESGVGKWPMMIRGKKILPQIVNSKHFNVRDQKGNPLQGRDKLQQVAKDLLKQPPDIQPEDFRRLRGLIMARLARVICSHVMALVCAEFFD
;
A
#
# COMPACT_ATOMS: atom_id res chain seq x y z
N MET A 1 -10.10 11.60 -31.39
CA MET A 1 -9.51 10.28 -31.69
C MET A 1 -8.94 9.76 -30.39
N ILE A 2 -9.66 8.87 -29.71
CA ILE A 2 -9.24 8.30 -28.42
C ILE A 2 -8.27 7.17 -28.75
N GLY A 3 -6.99 7.34 -28.41
CA GLY A 3 -6.00 6.29 -28.56
C GLY A 3 -6.31 5.16 -27.59
N ILE A 4 -6.83 4.05 -28.10
CA ILE A 4 -6.95 2.80 -27.34
C ILE A 4 -5.53 2.23 -27.26
N THR A 5 -4.87 2.39 -26.12
CA THR A 5 -3.68 1.63 -25.77
C THR A 5 -4.10 0.17 -25.62
N LYS A 6 -3.82 -0.66 -26.63
CA LYS A 6 -3.97 -2.11 -26.53
C LYS A 6 -3.11 -2.59 -25.36
N GLY A 7 -3.74 -3.33 -24.44
CA GLY A 7 -3.02 -4.06 -23.39
C GLY A 7 -2.01 -5.03 -24.01
N VAL A 8 -0.92 -5.26 -23.29
CA VAL A 8 0.13 -6.21 -23.66
C VAL A 8 -0.50 -7.59 -23.88
N SER A 9 -0.17 -8.27 -24.98
CA SER A 9 -0.75 -9.58 -25.27
C SER A 9 -0.24 -10.63 -24.26
N PRO A 10 -1.07 -11.61 -23.86
CA PRO A 10 -0.63 -12.71 -23.00
C PRO A 10 0.56 -13.51 -23.56
N GLU A 11 0.75 -13.50 -24.88
CA GLU A 11 1.81 -14.20 -25.60
C GLU A 11 3.17 -13.47 -25.46
N GLU A 12 3.19 -12.14 -25.46
CA GLU A 12 4.41 -11.34 -25.19
C GLU A 12 4.91 -11.47 -23.74
N VAL A 13 4.00 -11.68 -22.79
CA VAL A 13 4.33 -11.93 -21.37
C VAL A 13 4.90 -13.34 -21.17
N ARG A 14 4.42 -14.33 -21.94
CA ARG A 14 4.90 -15.73 -21.86
C ARG A 14 6.29 -15.92 -22.47
N GLN A 15 6.67 -15.15 -23.48
CA GLN A 15 7.95 -15.32 -24.17
C GLN A 15 9.10 -14.46 -23.62
N SER A 16 8.85 -13.51 -22.70
CA SER A 16 9.89 -12.58 -22.22
C SER A 16 10.24 -12.64 -20.73
N GLY A 17 9.58 -13.48 -19.91
CA GLY A 17 9.93 -13.64 -18.49
C GLY A 17 9.88 -12.36 -17.65
N ARG A 18 9.24 -11.29 -18.16
CA ARG A 18 9.19 -9.99 -17.48
C ARG A 18 8.22 -10.04 -16.31
N HIS A 19 8.76 -9.79 -15.13
CA HIS A 19 7.99 -9.63 -13.91
C HIS A 19 7.38 -8.23 -13.85
N VAL A 20 6.18 -8.12 -13.29
CA VAL A 20 5.49 -6.84 -13.17
C VAL A 20 5.08 -6.61 -11.72
N LEU A 21 5.50 -5.51 -11.12
CA LEU A 21 5.09 -5.07 -9.80
C LEU A 21 4.12 -3.89 -9.94
N PHE A 22 2.85 -4.16 -9.66
CA PHE A 22 1.81 -3.15 -9.61
C PHE A 22 1.80 -2.49 -8.23
N VAL A 23 1.87 -1.16 -8.21
CA VAL A 23 1.83 -0.39 -6.97
C VAL A 23 0.76 0.69 -7.06
N GLU A 24 0.11 1.00 -5.93
CA GLU A 24 -0.93 2.02 -5.90
C GLU A 24 -0.42 3.37 -6.41
N GLY A 25 -1.23 4.06 -7.20
CA GLY A 25 -0.88 5.37 -7.74
C GLY A 25 -1.64 5.69 -9.02
N GLY A 26 -1.96 6.97 -9.22
CA GLY A 26 -2.64 7.44 -10.43
C GLY A 26 -2.17 8.83 -10.84
N GLY A 27 -2.42 9.18 -12.10
CA GLY A 27 -2.03 10.46 -12.72
C GLY A 27 -0.67 10.42 -13.41
N ASP A 28 -0.26 11.57 -13.95
CA ASP A 28 0.88 11.67 -14.88
C ASP A 28 2.26 11.50 -14.23
N ASN A 29 2.36 11.60 -12.90
CA ASN A 29 3.63 11.44 -12.17
C ASN A 29 3.42 10.99 -10.71
N PRO A 30 3.04 9.71 -10.49
CA PRO A 30 2.71 9.18 -9.17
C PRO A 30 3.97 8.90 -8.35
N PHE A 31 3.94 9.24 -7.05
CA PHE A 31 5.08 9.11 -6.14
C PHE A 31 5.49 7.65 -5.91
N ASP A 32 4.54 6.77 -5.63
CA ASP A 32 4.80 5.38 -5.23
C ASP A 32 5.45 4.56 -6.37
N PRO A 33 4.94 4.56 -7.63
CA PRO A 33 5.63 3.92 -8.75
C PRO A 33 7.03 4.47 -8.98
N LEU A 34 7.26 5.76 -8.76
CA LEU A 34 8.58 6.36 -8.88
C LEU A 34 9.52 5.85 -7.78
N VAL A 35 9.09 5.85 -6.52
CA VAL A 35 9.90 5.34 -5.40
C VAL A 35 10.26 3.88 -5.66
N ILE A 36 9.29 3.06 -6.06
CA ILE A 36 9.48 1.64 -6.26
C ILE A 36 10.36 1.37 -7.49
N ALA A 37 10.15 2.07 -8.61
CA ALA A 37 11.05 1.96 -9.75
C ALA A 37 12.49 2.35 -9.41
N ASN A 38 12.71 3.35 -8.54
CA ASN A 38 14.05 3.72 -8.09
C ASN A 38 14.65 2.68 -7.12
N LEU A 39 13.84 2.10 -6.23
CA LEU A 39 14.27 1.02 -5.33
C LEU A 39 14.75 -0.22 -6.12
N PHE A 40 14.08 -0.52 -7.23
CA PHE A 40 14.45 -1.60 -8.16
C PHE A 40 15.42 -1.17 -9.27
N GLY A 41 15.91 0.08 -9.24
CA GLY A 41 16.79 0.63 -10.27
C GLY A 41 18.01 -0.27 -10.51
N GLY A 42 18.20 -0.67 -11.77
CA GLY A 42 19.29 -1.56 -12.19
C GLY A 42 19.00 -3.06 -12.08
N ILE A 43 17.80 -3.47 -11.65
CA ILE A 43 17.36 -4.87 -11.72
C ILE A 43 16.68 -5.09 -13.08
N GLU A 44 17.32 -5.88 -13.92
CA GLU A 44 16.74 -6.31 -15.20
C GLU A 44 15.54 -7.27 -14.95
N ASN A 45 14.57 -7.25 -15.85
CA ASN A 45 13.40 -8.15 -15.86
C ASN A 45 12.31 -7.90 -14.81
N ILE A 46 12.31 -6.73 -14.15
CA ILE A 46 11.14 -6.24 -13.40
C ILE A 46 10.65 -4.89 -13.93
N GLU A 47 9.35 -4.80 -14.19
CA GLU A 47 8.66 -3.58 -14.58
C GLU A 47 7.75 -3.11 -13.44
N VAL A 48 7.80 -1.83 -13.10
CA VAL A 48 6.92 -1.23 -12.09
C VAL A 48 5.79 -0.49 -12.78
N LYS A 49 4.54 -0.81 -12.43
CA LYS A 49 3.34 -0.18 -13.00
C LYS A 49 2.47 0.43 -11.93
N ALA A 50 1.89 1.58 -12.26
CA ALA A 50 0.84 2.16 -11.47
C ALA A 50 -0.42 1.30 -11.54
N LEU A 51 -1.02 1.06 -10.39
CA LEU A 51 -2.29 0.39 -10.28
C LEU A 51 -3.40 1.42 -10.39
N GLY A 52 -4.25 1.28 -11.42
CA GLY A 52 -5.46 2.09 -11.55
C GLY A 52 -6.41 1.89 -10.37
N PRO A 53 -7.46 2.72 -10.23
CA PRO A 53 -8.43 2.58 -9.15
C PRO A 53 -9.04 1.17 -9.18
N SER A 54 -8.82 0.40 -8.11
CA SER A 54 -9.31 -0.97 -7.99
C SER A 54 -9.94 -1.17 -6.62
N TYR A 55 -11.20 -1.56 -6.61
CA TYR A 55 -11.98 -1.77 -5.40
C TYR A 55 -11.88 -3.21 -4.86
N SER A 56 -11.16 -4.11 -5.55
CA SER A 56 -11.09 -5.54 -5.20
C SER A 56 -9.72 -6.15 -5.53
N LEU A 57 -8.65 -5.47 -5.11
CA LEU A 57 -7.26 -5.84 -5.43
C LEU A 57 -6.89 -7.25 -5.03
N ARG A 58 -7.38 -7.72 -3.88
CA ARG A 58 -7.14 -9.08 -3.41
C ARG A 58 -7.71 -10.12 -4.38
N SER A 59 -8.98 -9.99 -4.76
CA SER A 59 -9.63 -10.91 -5.69
C SER A 59 -8.96 -10.89 -7.07
N VAL A 60 -8.49 -9.72 -7.49
CA VAL A 60 -7.68 -9.57 -8.72
C VAL A 60 -6.35 -10.29 -8.59
N ALA A 61 -5.62 -10.10 -7.48
CA ALA A 61 -4.33 -10.75 -7.25
C ALA A 61 -4.46 -12.28 -7.18
N GLU A 62 -5.46 -12.79 -6.46
CA GLU A 62 -5.77 -14.23 -6.34
C GLU A 62 -6.14 -14.85 -7.70
N SER A 63 -6.95 -14.14 -8.51
CA SER A 63 -7.38 -14.63 -9.82
C SER A 63 -6.26 -14.56 -10.85
N LEU A 64 -5.51 -13.46 -10.90
CA LEU A 64 -4.44 -13.25 -11.86
C LEU A 64 -3.25 -14.16 -11.61
N TYR A 65 -2.96 -14.50 -10.35
CA TYR A 65 -1.82 -15.34 -10.02
C TYR A 65 -1.79 -16.66 -10.83
N LYS A 66 -2.95 -17.31 -10.97
CA LYS A 66 -3.09 -18.59 -11.71
C LYS A 66 -2.65 -18.50 -13.17
N HIS A 67 -2.76 -17.31 -13.77
CA HIS A 67 -2.43 -17.07 -15.17
C HIS A 67 -1.14 -16.26 -15.36
N HIS A 68 -0.76 -15.47 -14.36
CA HIS A 68 0.36 -14.53 -14.35
C HIS A 68 1.11 -14.59 -13.00
N PRO A 69 1.83 -15.68 -12.71
CA PRO A 69 2.56 -15.85 -11.44
C PRO A 69 3.75 -14.88 -11.28
N SER A 70 4.10 -14.14 -12.34
CA SER A 70 5.11 -13.09 -12.36
C SER A 70 4.55 -11.68 -12.07
N TYR A 71 3.24 -11.56 -11.83
CA TYR A 71 2.60 -10.30 -11.47
C TYR A 71 2.47 -10.19 -9.96
N TYR A 72 2.92 -9.07 -9.42
CA TYR A 72 2.92 -8.76 -7.99
C TYR A 72 2.14 -7.49 -7.72
N PHE A 73 1.54 -7.41 -6.54
CA PHE A 73 0.74 -6.28 -6.11
C PHE A 73 1.28 -5.76 -4.78
N LEU A 74 1.44 -4.45 -4.67
CA LEU A 74 1.89 -3.78 -3.47
C LEU A 74 0.96 -2.60 -3.17
N ILE A 75 0.32 -2.66 -2.01
CA ILE A 75 -0.74 -1.72 -1.63
C ILE A 75 -0.45 -1.06 -0.29
N ASP A 76 -1.08 0.09 -0.05
CA ASP A 76 -1.08 0.77 1.24
C ASP A 76 -1.75 -0.10 2.32
N ARG A 77 -1.40 0.15 3.59
CA ARG A 77 -1.85 -0.65 4.73
C ARG A 77 -3.36 -0.55 5.00
N ASP A 78 -3.95 0.60 4.68
CA ASP A 78 -5.35 0.93 4.97
C ASP A 78 -5.83 0.51 6.37
N HIS A 79 -6.63 -0.56 6.46
CA HIS A 79 -7.34 -1.04 7.65
C HIS A 79 -6.87 -2.42 8.13
N TYR A 80 -5.83 -2.98 7.50
CA TYR A 80 -5.34 -4.31 7.85
C TYR A 80 -4.61 -4.28 9.20
N ASP A 81 -4.87 -5.31 10.02
CA ASP A 81 -4.20 -5.49 11.30
C ASP A 81 -2.75 -6.01 11.13
N ASP A 82 -1.96 -5.89 12.20
CA ASP A 82 -0.55 -6.30 12.19
C ASP A 82 -0.36 -7.79 11.88
N SER A 83 -1.22 -8.65 12.41
CA SER A 83 -1.08 -10.10 12.24
C SER A 83 -1.26 -10.50 10.78
N TYR A 84 -2.25 -9.90 10.11
CA TYR A 84 -2.48 -10.13 8.70
C TYR A 84 -1.32 -9.62 7.84
N ILE A 85 -0.79 -8.44 8.16
CA ILE A 85 0.33 -7.84 7.42
C ILE A 85 1.60 -8.69 7.56
N GLU A 86 1.95 -9.13 8.77
CA GLU A 86 3.13 -9.98 8.97
C GLU A 86 2.98 -11.31 8.22
N HIS A 87 1.78 -11.90 8.23
CA HIS A 87 1.49 -13.09 7.42
C HIS A 87 1.70 -12.83 5.91
N CYS A 88 1.28 -11.67 5.40
CA CYS A 88 1.56 -11.29 4.01
C CYS A 88 3.08 -11.19 3.75
N TRP A 89 3.86 -10.56 4.64
CA TRP A 89 5.31 -10.43 4.47
C TRP A 89 6.07 -11.74 4.55
N ASP A 90 5.63 -12.67 5.39
CA ASP A 90 6.27 -13.98 5.58
C ASP A 90 5.97 -14.94 4.43
N SER A 91 4.80 -14.77 3.80
CA SER A 91 4.37 -15.65 2.71
C SER A 91 4.64 -15.09 1.31
N PHE A 92 4.95 -13.80 1.16
CA PHE A 92 5.11 -13.18 -0.15
C PHE A 92 6.44 -13.51 -0.86
N PRO A 93 6.44 -13.83 -2.17
CA PRO A 93 5.26 -14.13 -2.98
C PRO A 93 4.70 -15.52 -2.68
N ASN A 94 3.38 -15.64 -2.44
CA ASN A 94 2.77 -16.91 -2.07
C ASN A 94 2.11 -17.56 -3.30
N PRO A 95 2.63 -18.72 -3.77
CA PRO A 95 2.05 -19.41 -4.92
C PRO A 95 0.68 -20.06 -4.66
N GLU A 96 0.30 -20.24 -3.41
CA GLU A 96 -0.94 -20.92 -3.04
C GLU A 96 -2.10 -19.96 -2.80
N THR A 97 -1.83 -18.69 -2.52
CA THR A 97 -2.85 -17.70 -2.14
C THR A 97 -2.89 -16.52 -3.10
N SER A 98 -1.91 -15.63 -3.04
CA SER A 98 -1.81 -14.46 -3.92
C SER A 98 -0.41 -13.86 -3.91
N ASN A 99 -0.08 -13.14 -4.97
CA ASN A 99 1.10 -12.28 -5.05
C ASN A 99 0.79 -10.86 -4.54
N LEU A 100 0.12 -10.72 -3.41
CA LEU A 100 -0.20 -9.43 -2.78
C LEU A 100 0.69 -9.18 -1.57
N LEU A 101 1.31 -8.01 -1.52
CA LEU A 101 2.04 -7.49 -0.36
C LEU A 101 1.41 -6.18 0.10
N ILE A 102 1.42 -5.96 1.41
CA ILE A 102 0.84 -4.79 2.06
C ILE A 102 1.92 -4.13 2.90
N TRP A 103 2.09 -2.82 2.79
CA TRP A 103 3.07 -2.10 3.60
C TRP A 103 2.78 -2.23 5.11
N ARG A 104 3.84 -2.26 5.93
CA ARG A 104 3.70 -2.22 7.40
C ARG A 104 3.30 -0.83 7.90
N TYR A 105 3.76 0.20 7.21
CA TYR A 105 3.37 1.57 7.45
C TYR A 105 2.17 1.96 6.59
N ARG A 106 1.42 2.99 7.00
CA ARG A 106 0.18 3.41 6.34
C ARG A 106 0.31 3.56 4.83
N GLU A 107 1.27 4.37 4.41
CA GLU A 107 1.57 4.75 3.03
C GLU A 107 3.10 4.70 2.86
N ILE A 108 3.60 4.56 1.63
CA ILE A 108 5.04 4.50 1.38
C ILE A 108 5.79 5.77 1.85
N GLU A 109 5.12 6.92 1.85
CA GLU A 109 5.63 8.19 2.36
C GLU A 109 6.02 8.12 3.83
N ASN A 110 5.38 7.26 4.62
CA ASN A 110 5.65 7.14 6.04
C ASN A 110 7.07 6.61 6.32
N TYR A 111 7.66 5.80 5.44
CA TYR A 111 9.07 5.39 5.56
C TYR A 111 10.03 6.58 5.45
N PHE A 112 9.63 7.63 4.75
CA PHE A 112 10.39 8.87 4.63
C PHE A 112 10.09 9.86 5.76
N LEU A 113 9.30 9.50 6.77
CA LEU A 113 9.08 10.32 7.96
C LEU A 113 9.99 9.94 9.12
N ASP A 114 10.86 8.94 8.97
CA ASP A 114 11.92 8.66 9.93
C ASP A 114 12.97 9.79 9.86
N PRO A 115 13.17 10.57 10.95
CA PRO A 115 14.18 11.62 10.99
C PRO A 115 15.57 11.07 10.70
N VAL A 116 15.93 9.89 11.22
CA VAL A 116 17.26 9.28 11.01
C VAL A 116 17.48 9.04 9.52
N TYR A 117 16.48 8.49 8.83
CA TYR A 117 16.57 8.25 7.40
C TYR A 117 16.66 9.55 6.61
N LEU A 118 15.78 10.52 6.89
CA LEU A 118 15.76 11.83 6.21
C LEU A 118 17.07 12.61 6.33
N MET A 119 17.76 12.51 7.47
CA MET A 119 19.05 13.16 7.70
C MET A 119 20.15 12.69 6.73
N ASN A 120 19.98 11.54 6.06
CA ASN A 120 20.94 11.04 5.07
C ASN A 120 20.78 11.70 3.68
N SER A 121 19.76 12.55 3.50
CA SER A 121 19.58 13.28 2.24
C SER A 121 20.67 14.33 2.09
N ARG A 122 21.35 14.36 0.95
CA ARG A 122 22.33 15.41 0.63
C ARG A 122 21.72 16.82 0.51
N PHE A 123 20.39 16.89 0.45
CA PHE A 123 19.64 18.12 0.31
C PHE A 123 19.20 18.71 1.66
N ILE A 124 19.48 18.04 2.77
CA ILE A 124 19.17 18.61 4.07
C ILE A 124 20.01 19.86 4.31
N SER A 125 19.40 20.90 4.88
CA SER A 125 20.08 22.16 5.16
C SER A 125 21.07 21.99 6.33
N ASP A 126 22.26 22.59 6.23
CA ASP A 126 23.35 22.46 7.22
C ASP A 126 22.98 22.85 8.66
N ASN A 127 21.95 23.68 8.82
CA ASN A 127 21.47 24.19 10.11
C ASN A 127 20.32 23.36 10.71
N VAL A 128 20.04 22.19 10.17
CA VAL A 128 18.98 21.29 10.64
C VAL A 128 19.64 20.10 11.30
N ASP A 129 19.36 19.90 12.59
CA ASP A 129 19.67 18.66 13.29
C ASP A 129 18.46 17.71 13.32
N LYS A 130 18.73 16.48 13.74
CA LYS A 130 17.74 15.40 13.84
C LYS A 130 16.58 15.77 14.76
N ASP A 131 16.85 16.45 15.87
CA ASP A 131 15.87 16.73 16.92
C ASP A 131 14.89 17.83 16.49
N ILE A 132 15.37 18.84 15.77
CA ILE A 132 14.54 19.85 15.12
C ILE A 132 13.62 19.20 14.08
N LEU A 133 14.17 18.34 13.22
CA LEU A 133 13.39 17.65 12.20
C LEU A 133 12.32 16.74 12.81
N GLU A 134 12.70 15.95 13.82
CA GLU A 134 11.81 15.07 14.57
C GLU A 134 10.68 15.85 15.25
N LYS A 135 11.00 16.99 15.88
CA LYS A 135 10.02 17.87 16.50
C LYS A 135 9.02 18.42 15.46
N ASP A 136 9.49 18.87 14.32
CA ASP A 136 8.62 19.45 13.28
C ASP A 136 7.73 18.38 12.63
N ILE A 137 8.25 17.17 12.38
CA ILE A 137 7.46 16.01 11.93
C ILE A 137 6.36 15.69 12.94
N ARG A 138 6.72 15.59 14.23
CA ARG A 138 5.79 15.28 15.31
C ARG A 138 4.71 16.35 15.45
N GLN A 139 5.05 17.63 15.33
CA GLN A 139 4.07 18.73 15.36
C GLN A 139 3.07 18.64 14.20
N LEU A 140 3.52 18.32 12.98
CA LEU A 140 2.61 18.13 11.85
C LEU A 140 1.71 16.91 12.05
N CYS A 141 2.26 15.81 12.58
CA CYS A 141 1.51 14.61 12.92
C CYS A 141 0.47 14.88 14.02
N GLN A 142 0.83 15.64 15.06
CA GLN A 142 -0.06 16.01 16.16
C GLN A 142 -1.30 16.76 15.66
N LYS A 143 -1.11 17.69 14.71
CA LYS A 143 -2.21 18.43 14.06
C LYS A 143 -3.18 17.51 13.30
N ARG A 144 -2.73 16.32 12.92
CA ARG A 144 -3.53 15.32 12.19
C ARG A 144 -4.09 14.21 13.07
N LEU A 145 -3.64 14.06 14.32
CA LEU A 145 -3.96 12.93 15.18
C LEU A 145 -5.47 12.62 15.19
N TYR A 146 -6.28 13.60 15.56
CA TYR A 146 -7.73 13.38 15.72
C TYR A 146 -8.46 13.14 14.39
N ILE A 147 -8.08 13.84 13.31
CA ILE A 147 -8.72 13.62 12.00
C ILE A 147 -8.34 12.25 11.41
N ASP A 148 -7.08 11.82 11.57
CA ASP A 148 -6.65 10.51 11.09
C ASP A 148 -7.23 9.38 11.95
N ALA A 149 -7.37 9.56 13.28
CA ALA A 149 -8.08 8.64 14.16
C ALA A 149 -9.58 8.51 13.79
N ALA A 150 -10.26 9.63 13.57
CA ALA A 150 -11.67 9.63 13.16
C ALA A 150 -11.86 8.94 11.80
N ASN A 151 -10.96 9.18 10.85
CA ASN A 151 -10.99 8.50 9.56
C ASN A 151 -10.74 7.00 9.68
N HIS A 152 -9.87 6.56 10.58
CA HIS A 152 -9.68 5.13 10.88
C HIS A 152 -10.97 4.49 11.40
N VAL A 153 -11.70 5.14 12.30
CA VAL A 153 -13.01 4.65 12.76
C VAL A 153 -14.00 4.52 11.60
N ILE A 154 -14.09 5.54 10.73
CA ILE A 154 -14.98 5.52 9.57
C ILE A 154 -14.62 4.37 8.62
N VAL A 155 -13.33 4.19 8.32
CA VAL A 155 -12.87 3.13 7.41
C VAL A 155 -13.13 1.76 8.03
N SER A 156 -12.76 1.54 9.29
CA SER A 156 -13.04 0.27 10.01
C SER A 156 -14.53 -0.10 9.96
N ILE A 157 -15.44 0.83 10.26
CA ILE A 157 -16.88 0.57 10.18
C ILE A 157 -17.31 0.24 8.75
N ARG A 158 -16.80 0.97 7.75
CA ARG A 158 -17.12 0.71 6.34
C ARG A 158 -16.71 -0.69 5.92
N GLU A 159 -15.50 -1.12 6.25
CA GLU A 159 -14.99 -2.44 5.86
C GLU A 159 -15.75 -3.57 6.58
N GLU A 160 -16.06 -3.40 7.87
CA GLU A 160 -16.91 -4.36 8.61
C GLU A 160 -18.32 -4.49 8.02
N LEU A 161 -18.85 -3.44 7.41
CA LEU A 161 -20.18 -3.44 6.78
C LEU A 161 -20.20 -3.94 5.33
N LYS A 162 -19.04 -4.10 4.68
CA LYS A 162 -18.94 -4.64 3.30
C LYS A 162 -19.09 -6.16 3.21
N GLN A 163 -19.14 -6.87 4.33
CA GLN A 163 -19.27 -8.33 4.36
C GLN A 163 -20.54 -8.83 3.63
N THR A 164 -20.49 -10.06 3.10
CA THR A 164 -21.69 -10.71 2.54
C THR A 164 -22.60 -11.12 3.70
N TRP A 165 -23.73 -10.45 3.86
CA TRP A 165 -24.65 -10.63 5.00
C TRP A 165 -25.97 -11.30 4.61
N ILE A 166 -26.23 -11.52 3.33
CA ILE A 166 -27.37 -12.26 2.81
C ILE A 166 -26.94 -13.07 1.58
N GLU A 167 -27.35 -14.33 1.53
CA GLU A 167 -27.15 -15.16 0.34
C GLU A 167 -28.17 -14.79 -0.73
N THR A 168 -27.73 -14.75 -1.99
CA THR A 168 -28.65 -14.52 -3.12
C THR A 168 -29.52 -15.75 -3.34
N PHE A 169 -30.83 -15.55 -3.50
CA PHE A 169 -31.75 -16.64 -3.82
C PHE A 169 -31.34 -17.37 -5.11
N SER A 170 -31.30 -18.71 -5.07
CA SER A 170 -30.78 -19.55 -6.16
C SER A 170 -31.84 -20.42 -6.85
N ASN A 171 -33.00 -20.65 -6.24
CA ASN A 171 -34.04 -21.53 -6.76
C ASN A 171 -35.16 -20.75 -7.51
N PRO A 172 -35.26 -20.80 -8.86
CA PRO A 172 -36.27 -20.05 -9.61
C PRO A 172 -37.72 -20.49 -9.33
N GLU A 173 -37.94 -21.76 -8.93
CA GLU A 173 -39.28 -22.32 -8.68
C GLU A 173 -39.96 -21.64 -7.48
N GLU A 174 -39.18 -21.04 -6.59
CA GLU A 174 -39.66 -20.26 -5.46
C GLU A 174 -40.15 -18.85 -5.85
N PHE A 175 -39.84 -18.41 -7.08
CA PHE A 175 -40.06 -17.06 -7.59
C PHE A 175 -41.01 -17.02 -8.81
N VAL A 176 -41.96 -17.97 -8.89
CA VAL A 176 -42.90 -18.12 -10.03
C VAL A 176 -43.85 -16.94 -10.28
N SER A 177 -43.93 -15.96 -9.38
CA SER A 177 -44.72 -14.75 -9.59
C SER A 177 -44.16 -13.55 -8.84
N ARG A 178 -44.48 -12.34 -9.33
CA ARG A 178 -44.13 -11.08 -8.66
C ARG A 178 -44.53 -11.07 -7.18
N LYS A 179 -45.72 -11.58 -6.85
CA LYS A 179 -46.23 -11.61 -5.47
C LYS A 179 -45.40 -12.53 -4.58
N LYS A 180 -45.07 -13.73 -5.05
CA LYS A 180 -44.23 -14.68 -4.29
C LYS A 180 -42.81 -14.18 -4.12
N ALA A 181 -42.22 -13.63 -5.18
CA ALA A 181 -40.90 -13.02 -5.15
C ALA A 181 -40.80 -11.90 -4.10
N LEU A 182 -41.77 -10.97 -4.12
CA LEU A 182 -41.84 -9.89 -3.15
C LEU A 182 -42.05 -10.41 -1.72
N SER A 183 -42.93 -11.39 -1.54
CA SER A 183 -43.18 -11.98 -0.23
C SER A 183 -41.92 -12.61 0.37
N LYS A 184 -41.15 -13.36 -0.43
CA LYS A 184 -39.88 -13.96 0.01
C LYS A 184 -38.83 -12.92 0.35
N LEU A 185 -38.73 -11.86 -0.46
CA LEU A 185 -37.79 -10.78 -0.20
C LEU A 185 -38.13 -10.03 1.11
N LEU A 186 -39.42 -9.76 1.35
CA LEU A 186 -39.87 -9.06 2.56
C LEU A 186 -39.78 -9.93 3.84
N SER A 187 -39.80 -11.26 3.70
CA SER A 187 -39.68 -12.19 4.82
C SER A 187 -38.25 -12.62 5.12
N ALA A 188 -37.25 -12.08 4.41
CA ALA A 188 -35.85 -12.39 4.68
C ALA A 188 -35.40 -11.66 5.96
N ASP A 189 -35.26 -12.40 7.05
CA ASP A 189 -34.90 -11.87 8.37
C ASP A 189 -33.49 -11.26 8.40
N GLU A 190 -32.62 -11.64 7.47
CA GLU A 190 -31.27 -11.11 7.29
C GLU A 190 -31.26 -9.59 7.13
N PHE A 191 -32.29 -9.00 6.50
CA PHE A 191 -32.42 -7.54 6.39
C PHE A 191 -32.60 -6.88 7.77
N ASN A 192 -33.38 -7.50 8.66
CA ASN A 192 -33.59 -6.98 10.02
C ASN A 192 -32.34 -7.17 10.89
N VAL A 193 -31.69 -8.32 10.78
CA VAL A 193 -30.42 -8.60 11.48
C VAL A 193 -29.34 -7.61 11.05
N PHE A 194 -29.18 -7.39 9.74
CA PHE A 194 -28.18 -6.45 9.22
C PHE A 194 -28.49 -5.01 9.65
N LYS A 195 -29.76 -4.60 9.66
CA LYS A 195 -30.16 -3.28 10.19
C LYS A 195 -29.76 -3.10 11.65
N GLY A 196 -29.98 -4.12 12.48
CA GLY A 196 -29.53 -4.13 13.88
C GLY A 196 -28.01 -4.02 13.99
N CYS A 197 -27.27 -4.80 13.19
CA CYS A 197 -25.81 -4.75 13.13
C CYS A 197 -25.28 -3.36 12.75
N VAL A 198 -25.86 -2.73 11.73
CA VAL A 198 -25.52 -1.36 11.32
C VAL A 198 -25.77 -0.39 12.48
N ALA A 199 -26.94 -0.46 13.12
CA ALA A 199 -27.30 0.41 14.24
C ALA A 199 -26.28 0.32 15.39
N THR A 200 -25.84 -0.89 15.77
CA THR A 200 -24.82 -1.10 16.82
C THR A 200 -23.40 -0.68 16.40
N LYS A 201 -23.08 -0.63 15.10
CA LYS A 201 -21.75 -0.15 14.67
C LYS A 201 -21.66 1.37 14.60
N VAL A 202 -22.80 2.04 14.41
CA VAL A 202 -22.87 3.51 14.23
C VAL A 202 -23.51 4.22 15.42
N ASP A 203 -23.81 3.51 16.51
CA ASP A 203 -24.29 4.14 17.73
C ASP A 203 -23.18 4.98 18.39
N ARG A 204 -23.62 5.90 19.25
CA ARG A 204 -22.75 6.88 19.87
C ARG A 204 -21.65 6.24 20.73
N ASP A 205 -21.99 5.23 21.52
CA ASP A 205 -21.06 4.61 22.45
C ASP A 205 -20.08 3.72 21.69
N GLY A 206 -20.56 2.99 20.67
CA GLY A 206 -19.74 2.22 19.73
C GLY A 206 -18.68 3.08 19.02
N ILE A 207 -19.09 4.23 18.46
CA ILE A 207 -18.16 5.17 17.81
C ILE A 207 -17.17 5.76 18.81
N THR A 208 -17.64 6.15 20.00
CA THR A 208 -16.80 6.74 21.05
C THR A 208 -15.71 5.76 21.50
N ASN A 209 -16.08 4.51 21.77
CA ASN A 209 -15.15 3.46 22.18
C ASN A 209 -14.12 3.16 21.09
N ARG A 210 -14.56 3.05 19.83
CA ARG A 210 -13.64 2.85 18.70
C ARG A 210 -12.65 3.99 18.55
N PHE A 211 -13.11 5.23 18.66
CA PHE A 211 -12.24 6.39 18.59
C PHE A 211 -11.22 6.42 19.72
N ALA A 212 -11.64 6.12 20.95
CA ALA A 212 -10.76 6.03 22.10
C ALA A 212 -9.70 4.92 21.93
N ASN A 213 -10.10 3.74 21.44
CA ASN A 213 -9.17 2.63 21.18
C ASN A 213 -8.13 3.00 20.12
N ILE A 214 -8.56 3.60 19.00
CA ILE A 214 -7.64 4.05 17.95
C ILE A 214 -6.68 5.12 18.48
N LEU A 215 -7.16 6.08 19.27
CA LEU A 215 -6.28 7.06 19.89
C LEU A 215 -5.27 6.40 20.82
N GLN A 216 -5.71 5.46 21.66
CA GLN A 216 -4.84 4.72 22.55
C GLN A 216 -3.75 3.97 21.79
N GLU A 217 -4.07 3.34 20.67
CA GLU A 217 -3.08 2.68 19.80
C GLU A 217 -2.11 3.68 19.16
N MET A 218 -2.62 4.80 18.65
CA MET A 218 -1.81 5.82 18.00
C MET A 218 -0.85 6.50 18.98
N THR A 219 -1.31 6.86 20.18
CA THR A 219 -0.50 7.58 21.18
C THR A 219 0.25 6.65 22.13
N GLY A 220 -0.12 5.36 22.21
CA GLY A 220 0.39 4.48 23.27
C GLY A 220 -0.15 4.84 24.66
N GLY A 221 -1.30 5.54 24.71
CA GLY A 221 -1.94 5.98 25.97
C GLY A 221 -1.46 7.32 26.51
N THR A 222 -0.56 8.02 25.82
CA THR A 222 -0.14 9.38 26.18
C THR A 222 -1.17 10.42 25.70
N GLU A 223 -1.11 11.63 26.29
CA GLU A 223 -2.00 12.75 25.93
C GLU A 223 -1.70 13.30 24.53
N GLY A 224 -0.45 13.21 24.09
CA GLY A 224 0.01 13.65 22.78
C GLY A 224 1.00 12.68 22.15
N LEU A 225 1.38 12.94 20.91
CA LEU A 225 2.37 12.13 20.21
C LEU A 225 3.74 12.31 20.85
N GLU A 226 4.36 11.18 21.18
CA GLU A 226 5.72 11.09 21.68
C GLU A 226 6.56 10.21 20.76
N SER A 227 7.85 10.48 20.71
CA SER A 227 8.78 9.75 19.85
C SER A 227 9.02 8.35 20.40
N GLY A 228 8.88 7.33 19.55
CA GLY A 228 9.03 5.93 19.96
C GLY A 228 7.86 5.38 20.79
N VAL A 229 6.79 6.15 20.99
CA VAL A 229 5.60 5.73 21.75
C VAL A 229 4.39 5.64 20.82
N GLY A 230 3.62 4.57 20.97
CA GLY A 230 2.43 4.32 20.16
C GLY A 230 2.74 3.98 18.70
N LYS A 231 1.68 3.88 17.89
CA LYS A 231 1.75 3.48 16.47
C LYS A 231 1.49 4.62 15.50
N TRP A 232 1.49 5.87 15.96
CA TRP A 232 1.20 7.03 15.11
C TRP A 232 2.05 7.11 13.82
N PRO A 233 3.35 6.73 13.76
CA PRO A 233 4.10 6.79 12.51
C PRO A 233 3.56 5.83 11.45
N MET A 234 2.95 4.73 11.88
CA MET A 234 2.35 3.70 11.01
C MET A 234 0.89 3.99 10.69
N MET A 235 0.23 4.92 11.40
CA MET A 235 -1.21 5.16 11.31
C MET A 235 -1.59 6.54 10.78
N ILE A 236 -0.69 7.53 10.81
CA ILE A 236 -0.93 8.87 10.23
C ILE A 236 -0.66 8.86 8.72
N ARG A 237 -1.35 9.71 7.97
CA ARG A 237 -1.19 9.78 6.50
C ARG A 237 0.13 10.45 6.10
N GLY A 238 1.13 9.66 5.70
CA GLY A 238 2.41 10.15 5.19
C GLY A 238 2.26 11.08 3.99
N LYS A 239 1.32 10.80 3.07
CA LYS A 239 0.95 11.62 1.90
C LYS A 239 0.57 13.05 2.26
N LYS A 240 0.17 13.30 3.51
CA LYS A 240 -0.18 14.63 4.02
C LYS A 240 0.96 15.31 4.79
N ILE A 241 1.90 14.55 5.34
CA ILE A 241 2.99 15.08 6.17
C ILE A 241 4.26 15.29 5.36
N LEU A 242 4.72 14.27 4.62
CA LEU A 242 6.00 14.30 3.92
C LEU A 242 6.15 15.49 2.97
N PRO A 243 5.15 15.85 2.15
CA PRO A 243 5.28 17.03 1.29
C PRO A 243 5.49 18.33 2.07
N GLN A 244 4.91 18.47 3.26
CA GLN A 244 5.08 19.67 4.09
C GLN A 244 6.50 19.75 4.67
N ILE A 245 7.06 18.62 5.11
CA ILE A 245 8.44 18.54 5.61
C ILE A 245 9.44 18.82 4.50
N VAL A 246 9.30 18.17 3.34
CA VAL A 246 10.25 18.35 2.24
C VAL A 246 10.17 19.76 1.65
N ASN A 247 8.96 20.35 1.56
CA ASN A 247 8.80 21.72 1.07
C ASN A 247 9.05 22.80 2.12
N SER A 248 9.41 22.44 3.35
CA SER A 248 9.83 23.41 4.35
C SER A 248 11.28 23.87 4.11
N LYS A 249 11.78 24.67 5.06
CA LYS A 249 13.17 25.13 5.14
C LYS A 249 14.19 24.01 5.38
N HIS A 250 13.76 22.78 5.72
CA HIS A 250 14.69 21.71 6.05
C HIS A 250 15.47 21.18 4.85
N PHE A 251 14.93 21.31 3.64
CA PHE A 251 15.57 20.80 2.43
C PHE A 251 15.81 21.92 1.43
N ASN A 252 17.00 21.94 0.83
CA ASN A 252 17.38 22.86 -0.23
C ASN A 252 17.75 22.06 -1.48
N VAL A 253 16.82 21.99 -2.43
CA VAL A 253 16.99 21.24 -3.67
C VAL A 253 17.02 22.23 -4.82
N ARG A 254 18.02 22.12 -5.69
CA ARG A 254 18.15 22.93 -6.90
C ARG A 254 18.15 22.06 -8.15
N ASP A 255 17.63 22.60 -9.25
CA ASP A 255 17.73 21.98 -10.57
C ASP A 255 19.17 22.09 -11.12
N GLN A 256 19.40 21.52 -12.32
CA GLN A 256 20.70 21.59 -12.99
C GLN A 256 21.14 23.03 -13.36
N LYS A 257 20.19 23.97 -13.41
CA LYS A 257 20.43 25.39 -13.69
C LYS A 257 20.61 26.22 -12.41
N GLY A 258 20.56 25.58 -11.24
CA GLY A 258 20.68 26.22 -9.93
C GLY A 258 19.39 26.82 -9.38
N ASN A 259 18.24 26.67 -10.04
CA ASN A 259 16.95 27.19 -9.57
C ASN A 259 16.38 26.32 -8.45
N PRO A 260 15.70 26.90 -7.43
CA PRO A 260 15.08 26.12 -6.37
C PRO A 260 13.94 25.25 -6.92
N LEU A 261 13.94 23.96 -6.60
CA LEU A 261 12.80 23.08 -6.86
C LEU A 261 11.74 23.23 -5.78
N GLN A 262 10.47 23.06 -6.16
CA GLN A 262 9.32 23.13 -5.25
C GLN A 262 8.32 22.00 -5.51
N GLY A 263 7.36 21.84 -4.59
CA GLY A 263 6.22 20.95 -4.72
C GLY A 263 6.64 19.50 -4.90
N ARG A 264 6.10 18.88 -5.95
CA ARG A 264 6.32 17.45 -6.25
C ARG A 264 7.73 17.16 -6.76
N ASP A 265 8.32 18.05 -7.55
CA ASP A 265 9.66 17.84 -8.11
C ASP A 265 10.71 17.80 -6.99
N LYS A 266 10.57 18.71 -6.02
CA LYS A 266 11.41 18.73 -4.80
C LYS A 266 11.26 17.42 -4.02
N LEU A 267 10.02 16.99 -3.79
CA LEU A 267 9.70 15.74 -3.08
C LEU A 267 10.34 14.52 -3.75
N GLN A 268 10.16 14.38 -5.06
CA GLN A 268 10.73 13.28 -5.83
C GLN A 268 12.25 13.29 -5.82
N GLN A 269 12.86 14.47 -5.88
CA GLN A 269 14.31 14.57 -5.89
C GLN A 269 14.93 14.19 -4.54
N VAL A 270 14.29 14.53 -3.42
CA VAL A 270 14.69 14.06 -2.09
C VAL A 270 14.50 12.55 -1.95
N ALA A 271 13.35 12.01 -2.37
CA ALA A 271 13.11 10.57 -2.31
C ALA A 271 14.12 9.78 -3.16
N LYS A 272 14.40 10.24 -4.40
CA LYS A 272 15.43 9.63 -5.27
C LYS A 272 16.83 9.67 -4.65
N ASP A 273 17.16 10.72 -3.90
CA ASP A 273 18.45 10.84 -3.23
C ASP A 273 18.58 9.83 -2.09
N LEU A 274 17.54 9.74 -1.25
CA LEU A 274 17.49 8.79 -0.15
C LEU A 274 17.52 7.34 -0.64
N LEU A 275 16.83 7.01 -1.74
CA LEU A 275 16.84 5.66 -2.32
C LEU A 275 18.19 5.26 -2.96
N LYS A 276 19.09 6.22 -3.19
CA LYS A 276 20.47 5.96 -3.66
C LYS A 276 21.45 5.69 -2.53
N GLN A 277 21.03 5.87 -1.28
CA GLN A 277 21.87 5.59 -0.13
C GLN A 277 22.18 4.08 -0.07
N PRO A 278 23.34 3.70 0.50
CA PRO A 278 23.72 2.31 0.74
C PRO A 278 22.61 1.46 1.37
N PRO A 279 22.54 0.14 1.10
CA PRO A 279 21.49 -0.73 1.60
C PRO A 279 21.31 -0.68 3.13
N ASP A 280 22.38 -0.57 3.91
CA ASP A 280 22.36 -0.48 5.37
C ASP A 280 21.63 0.75 5.91
N ILE A 281 21.53 1.82 5.11
CA ILE A 281 20.75 3.03 5.44
C ILE A 281 19.29 2.88 5.02
N GLN A 282 18.97 2.01 4.06
CA GLN A 282 17.61 1.82 3.56
C GLN A 282 16.71 1.21 4.64
N PRO A 283 15.44 1.66 4.72
CA PRO A 283 14.42 1.03 5.55
C PRO A 283 14.40 -0.49 5.35
N GLU A 284 14.22 -1.23 6.45
CA GLU A 284 14.24 -2.69 6.44
C GLU A 284 13.25 -3.27 5.41
N ASP A 285 12.03 -2.74 5.36
CA ASP A 285 10.99 -3.20 4.44
C ASP A 285 11.40 -3.01 2.98
N PHE A 286 12.11 -1.94 2.64
CA PHE A 286 12.62 -1.72 1.28
C PHE A 286 13.67 -2.76 0.91
N ARG A 287 14.59 -3.06 1.83
CA ARG A 287 15.57 -4.14 1.65
C ARG A 287 14.91 -5.51 1.53
N ARG A 288 13.97 -5.81 2.42
CA ARG A 288 13.24 -7.08 2.47
C ARG A 288 12.45 -7.30 1.18
N LEU A 289 11.67 -6.31 0.75
CA LEU A 289 10.94 -6.35 -0.53
C LEU A 289 11.87 -6.63 -1.70
N ARG A 290 12.99 -5.89 -1.80
CA ARG A 290 13.97 -6.09 -2.86
C ARG A 290 14.53 -7.52 -2.84
N GLY A 291 14.86 -8.04 -1.65
CA GLY A 291 15.35 -9.41 -1.47
C GLY A 291 14.34 -10.47 -1.91
N LEU A 292 13.08 -10.34 -1.50
CA LEU A 292 12.00 -11.29 -1.85
C LEU A 292 11.81 -11.38 -3.37
N ILE A 293 11.78 -10.23 -4.04
CA ILE A 293 11.65 -10.17 -5.50
C ILE A 293 12.89 -10.73 -6.20
N MET A 294 14.10 -10.34 -5.78
CA MET A 294 15.34 -10.83 -6.38
C MET A 294 15.48 -12.34 -6.28
N ALA A 295 15.14 -12.92 -5.12
CA ALA A 295 15.13 -14.36 -4.94
C ALA A 295 14.18 -15.06 -5.93
N ARG A 296 13.07 -14.41 -6.29
CA ARG A 296 12.11 -14.93 -7.26
C ARG A 296 12.63 -14.84 -8.69
N LEU A 297 13.24 -13.72 -9.08
CA LEU A 297 13.88 -13.55 -10.39
C LEU A 297 14.96 -14.62 -10.62
N ALA A 298 15.79 -14.90 -9.61
CA ALA A 298 16.86 -15.89 -9.70
C ALA A 298 16.35 -17.32 -9.93
N ARG A 299 15.23 -17.71 -9.30
CA ARG A 299 14.61 -19.04 -9.49
C ARG A 299 14.13 -19.28 -10.93
N VAL A 300 13.62 -18.24 -11.59
CA VAL A 300 13.14 -18.33 -12.99
C VAL A 300 14.31 -18.56 -13.94
N ILE A 301 15.42 -17.85 -13.74
CA ILE A 301 16.65 -18.00 -14.54
C ILE A 301 17.20 -19.41 -14.40
N CYS A 302 17.33 -19.93 -13.18
CA CYS A 302 17.87 -21.26 -12.94
C CYS A 302 17.00 -22.37 -13.56
N SER A 303 15.68 -22.21 -13.54
CA SER A 303 14.74 -23.15 -14.17
C SER A 303 14.83 -23.14 -15.70
N HIS A 304 15.02 -21.96 -16.31
CA HIS A 304 15.22 -21.84 -17.76
C HIS A 304 16.55 -22.42 -18.22
N VAL A 305 17.63 -22.16 -17.48
CA VAL A 305 18.96 -22.73 -17.80
C VAL A 305 18.93 -24.25 -17.68
N MET A 306 18.30 -24.80 -16.63
CA MET A 306 18.13 -26.25 -16.49
C MET A 306 17.29 -26.85 -17.63
N ALA A 307 16.21 -26.19 -18.05
CA ALA A 307 15.39 -26.66 -19.17
C ALA A 307 16.14 -26.66 -20.50
N LEU A 308 16.96 -25.63 -20.77
CA LEU A 308 17.81 -25.55 -21.96
C LEU A 308 18.92 -26.60 -21.96
N VAL A 309 19.58 -26.79 -20.82
CA VAL A 309 20.61 -27.84 -20.66
C VAL A 309 19.98 -29.22 -20.84
N CYS A 310 18.81 -29.49 -20.27
CA CYS A 310 18.13 -30.77 -20.51
C CYS A 310 17.73 -30.94 -21.98
N ALA A 311 17.29 -29.88 -22.68
CA ALA A 311 16.96 -29.98 -24.10
C ALA A 311 18.18 -30.31 -24.99
N GLU A 312 19.35 -29.74 -24.70
CA GLU A 312 20.60 -30.02 -25.45
C GLU A 312 21.22 -31.39 -25.15
N PHE A 313 20.86 -32.04 -24.03
CA PHE A 313 21.36 -33.38 -23.68
C PHE A 313 20.46 -34.53 -24.14
N PHE A 314 19.29 -34.23 -24.70
CA PHE A 314 18.32 -35.22 -25.21
C PHE A 314 18.11 -35.18 -26.74
N ASP A 315 18.94 -34.44 -27.46
CA ASP A 315 19.07 -34.50 -28.94
C ASP A 315 20.36 -35.23 -29.35
#